data_AF-A0A923CWZ2-F1
#
_entry.id   AF-A0A923CWZ2-F1
#
_cell.length_a   1.000
_cell.length_b   1.000
_cell.length_c   1.000
_cell.angle_alpha   90.00
_cell.angle_beta   90.00
_cell.angle_gamma   90.00
#
_symmetry.space_group_name_H-M   'P 1'
#
loop_
_entity.id
_entity.type
_entity.pdbx_description
1 polymer ?
#
loop_
_entity_poly.entity_id
_entity_poly.type
_entity_poly.pdbx_seq_one_letter_code
_entity_poly.pdbx_strand_id
1 'polypeptide(L)'
;MRLVNNWLHDFSSGLWGSCVLVLWLLERSLPDTPPDEAVASVLFGIQWVFWWILLAALAIIALTGAVRLFYWRSATPAEELPAKRPALIGKHIAFLGIYGLGTWWAWTLL
;
A
#
# COMPACT_ATOMS: atom_id res chain seq x y z
N MET A 1 13.70 -16.39 -7.95
CA MET A 1 12.28 -16.03 -7.74
C MET A 1 11.98 -15.43 -6.36
N ARG A 2 12.31 -16.09 -5.25
CA ARG A 2 12.02 -15.56 -3.88
C ARG A 2 12.60 -14.16 -3.62
N LEU A 3 13.85 -13.91 -4.03
CA LEU A 3 14.49 -12.60 -3.88
C LEU A 3 13.70 -11.49 -4.59
N VAL A 4 13.37 -11.69 -5.86
CA VAL A 4 12.63 -10.70 -6.67
C VAL A 4 11.24 -10.44 -6.09
N ASN A 5 10.51 -11.50 -5.72
CA ASN A 5 9.22 -11.34 -5.07
C ASN A 5 9.31 -10.56 -3.75
N ASN A 6 10.36 -10.83 -2.96
CA ASN A 6 10.53 -10.14 -1.69
C ASN A 6 10.87 -8.68 -1.89
N TRP A 7 11.82 -8.38 -2.77
CA TRP A 7 12.18 -7.02 -3.14
C TRP A 7 10.96 -6.25 -3.67
N LEU A 8 10.19 -6.85 -4.59
CA LEU A 8 9.02 -6.21 -5.19
C LEU A 8 7.93 -5.93 -4.15
N HIS A 9 7.70 -6.86 -3.23
CA HIS A 9 6.76 -6.67 -2.13
C HIS A 9 7.17 -5.50 -1.22
N ASP A 10 8.43 -5.49 -0.79
CA ASP A 10 8.93 -4.48 0.15
C ASP A 10 9.03 -3.10 -0.52
N PHE A 11 9.48 -3.05 -1.78
CA PHE A 11 9.46 -1.85 -2.62
C PHE A 11 8.04 -1.28 -2.78
N SER A 12 7.07 -2.14 -3.09
CA SER A 12 5.68 -1.70 -3.28
C SER A 12 5.06 -1.21 -1.98
N SER A 13 5.41 -1.81 -0.84
CA SER A 13 5.00 -1.29 0.48
C SER A 13 5.55 0.11 0.75
N GLY A 14 6.83 0.35 0.43
CA GLY A 14 7.43 1.68 0.54
C GLY A 14 6.76 2.69 -0.39
N LEU A 15 6.57 2.32 -1.66
CA LEU A 15 5.93 3.14 -2.68
C LEU A 15 4.49 3.51 -2.29
N TRP A 16 3.71 2.55 -1.78
CA TRP A 16 2.35 2.78 -1.29
C TRP A 16 2.35 3.85 -0.19
N GLY A 17 3.22 3.72 0.82
CA GLY A 17 3.33 4.69 1.92
C GLY A 17 3.78 6.08 1.44
N SER A 18 4.71 6.13 0.49
CA SER A 18 5.13 7.39 -0.13
C SER A 18 3.99 8.07 -0.89
N CYS A 19 3.13 7.32 -1.59
CA CYS A 19 1.98 7.90 -2.29
C CYS A 19 0.97 8.50 -1.29
N VAL A 20 0.68 7.79 -0.19
CA VAL A 20 -0.16 8.33 0.90
C VAL A 20 0.42 9.65 1.43
N LEU A 21 1.73 9.70 1.68
CA LEU A 21 2.41 10.91 2.15
C LEU A 21 2.33 12.05 1.13
N VAL A 22 2.53 11.76 -0.15
CA VAL A 22 2.43 12.78 -1.22
C VAL A 22 1.01 13.34 -1.30
N LEU A 23 -0.02 12.49 -1.28
CA LEU A 23 -1.41 12.95 -1.28
C LEU A 23 -1.72 13.85 -0.09
N TRP A 24 -1.22 13.48 1.11
CA TRP A 24 -1.35 14.31 2.30
C TRP A 24 -0.63 15.65 2.19
N LEU A 25 0.59 15.66 1.64
CA LEU A 25 1.36 16.89 1.44
C LEU A 25 0.70 17.81 0.41
N LEU A 26 0.18 17.26 -0.69
CA LEU A 26 -0.52 18.03 -1.72
C LEU A 26 -1.76 18.69 -1.13
N GLU A 27 -2.58 17.93 -0.41
CA GLU A 27 -3.80 18.44 0.23
C GLU A 27 -3.48 19.54 1.25
N ARG A 28 -2.43 19.37 2.07
CA ARG A 28 -2.02 20.37 3.05
C ARG A 28 -1.34 21.61 2.46
N SER A 29 -0.89 21.53 1.22
CA SER A 29 -0.23 22.64 0.54
C SER A 29 -1.19 23.48 -0.30
N LEU A 30 -2.46 23.07 -0.42
CA LEU A 30 -3.48 23.87 -1.07
C LEU A 30 -3.82 25.08 -0.19
N PRO A 31 -3.68 26.32 -0.71
CA PRO A 31 -4.05 27.51 0.04
C PRO A 31 -5.56 27.62 0.24
N ASP A 32 -5.99 28.21 1.37
CA ASP A 32 -7.41 28.45 1.69
C ASP A 32 -8.10 29.40 0.69
N THR A 33 -7.33 30.20 -0.03
CA THR A 33 -7.78 31.06 -1.13
C THR A 33 -7.73 30.29 -2.44
N PRO A 34 -8.78 30.33 -3.28
CA PRO A 34 -8.83 29.56 -4.52
C PRO A 34 -7.61 29.88 -5.40
N PRO A 35 -6.75 28.88 -5.70
CA PRO A 35 -5.68 29.07 -6.65
C PRO A 35 -6.26 29.39 -8.03
N ASP A 36 -5.43 29.98 -8.89
CA ASP A 36 -5.72 30.06 -10.33
C ASP A 36 -6.21 28.68 -10.84
N GLU A 37 -7.30 28.64 -11.61
CA GLU A 37 -7.91 27.41 -12.11
C GLU A 37 -6.89 26.51 -12.82
N ALA A 38 -5.89 27.12 -13.48
CA ALA A 38 -4.81 26.39 -14.12
C ALA A 38 -3.95 25.60 -13.12
N VAL A 39 -3.65 26.18 -11.95
CA VAL A 39 -2.86 25.55 -10.89
C VAL A 39 -3.68 24.44 -10.21
N ALA A 40 -4.96 24.69 -9.95
CA ALA A 40 -5.88 23.69 -9.38
C ALA A 40 -5.97 22.44 -10.26
N SER A 41 -6.13 22.62 -11.57
CA SER A 41 -6.23 21.53 -12.55
C SER A 41 -4.96 20.65 -12.58
N VAL A 42 -3.78 21.27 -12.53
CA VAL A 42 -2.50 20.54 -12.51
C VAL A 42 -2.34 19.74 -11.22
N LEU A 43 -2.64 20.33 -10.06
CA LEU A 43 -2.55 19.65 -8.77
C LEU A 43 -3.51 18.45 -8.68
N PHE A 44 -4.74 18.63 -9.16
CA PHE A 44 -5.71 17.54 -9.25
C PHE A 44 -5.23 16.40 -10.16
N GLY A 45 -4.64 16.73 -11.31
CA GLY A 45 -4.03 15.74 -12.19
C GLY A 45 -2.91 14.94 -11.50
N ILE A 46 -2.06 15.61 -10.72
CA ILE A 46 -0.99 14.97 -9.96
C ILE A 46 -1.55 14.06 -8.86
N GLN A 47 -2.56 14.51 -8.10
CA GLN A 47 -3.23 13.70 -7.08
C GLN A 47 -3.75 12.38 -7.68
N TRP A 48 -4.42 12.43 -8.83
CA TRP A 48 -4.91 11.22 -9.50
C TRP A 48 -3.80 10.28 -9.96
N VAL A 49 -2.67 10.81 -10.44
CA VAL A 49 -1.51 9.98 -10.80
C VAL A 49 -1.02 9.20 -9.57
N PHE A 50 -0.82 9.88 -8.44
CA PHE A 50 -0.36 9.22 -7.21
C PHE A 50 -1.40 8.26 -6.63
N TRP A 51 -2.70 8.56 -6.79
CA TRP A 51 -3.77 7.63 -6.43
C TRP A 51 -3.69 6.32 -7.22
N TRP A 52 -3.52 6.39 -8.55
CA TRP A 52 -3.40 5.18 -9.36
C TRP A 52 -2.12 4.39 -9.07
N ILE A 53 -1.00 5.08 -8.82
CA ILE A 53 0.25 4.44 -8.40
C ILE A 53 0.07 3.73 -7.04
N LEU A 54 -0.63 4.36 -6.09
CA LEU A 54 -0.96 3.78 -4.79
C LEU A 54 -1.75 2.48 -4.96
N LEU A 55 -2.81 2.49 -5.79
CA LEU A 55 -3.61 1.29 -6.05
C LEU A 55 -2.81 0.18 -6.75
N ALA A 56 -1.95 0.54 -7.71
CA ALA A 56 -1.07 -0.41 -8.36
C ALA A 56 -0.08 -1.03 -7.36
N ALA A 57 0.52 -0.23 -6.48
CA ALA A 57 1.40 -0.71 -5.42
C ALA A 57 0.66 -1.66 -4.47
N LEU A 58 -0.57 -1.32 -4.07
CA LEU A 58 -1.41 -2.17 -3.23
C LEU A 58 -1.72 -3.52 -3.89
N ALA A 59 -2.05 -3.52 -5.18
CA ALA A 59 -2.26 -4.74 -5.95
C ALA A 59 -1.00 -5.61 -5.98
N ILE A 60 0.18 -5.02 -6.18
CA ILE A 60 1.45 -5.75 -6.18
C ILE A 60 1.76 -6.34 -4.80
N ILE A 61 1.55 -5.60 -3.71
CA ILE A 61 1.70 -6.10 -2.33
C ILE A 61 0.82 -7.33 -2.10
N ALA A 62 -0.45 -7.28 -2.52
CA ALA A 62 -1.39 -8.38 -2.38
C ALA A 62 -0.95 -9.62 -3.17
N LEU A 63 -0.58 -9.46 -4.44
CA LEU A 63 -0.13 -10.55 -5.31
C LEU A 63 1.16 -11.20 -4.78
N THR A 64 2.18 -10.39 -4.46
CA THR A 64 3.46 -10.87 -3.93
C THR A 64 3.34 -11.46 -2.52
N GLY A 65 2.41 -10.95 -1.71
CA GLY A 65 2.05 -11.49 -0.41
C GLY A 65 1.38 -12.87 -0.50
N ALA A 66 0.48 -13.06 -1.46
CA ALA A 66 -0.11 -14.36 -1.76
C ALA A 66 0.97 -15.38 -2.17
N VAL A 67 1.92 -14.97 -3.02
CA VAL A 67 3.07 -15.80 -3.40
C VAL A 67 3.95 -16.16 -2.19
N ARG A 68 4.22 -15.21 -1.27
CA ARG A 68 4.93 -15.49 0.00
C ARG A 68 4.19 -16.54 0.85
N LEU A 69 2.85 -16.49 0.89
CA LEU A 69 2.04 -17.46 1.63
C LEU A 69 2.20 -18.88 1.09
N PHE A 70 2.24 -19.05 -0.24
CA PHE A 70 2.45 -20.35 -0.88
C PHE A 70 3.79 -20.97 -0.47
N TYR A 71 4.88 -20.22 -0.54
CA TYR A 71 6.19 -20.73 -0.14
C TYR A 71 6.33 -20.94 1.36
N TRP A 72 5.66 -20.13 2.19
CA TRP A 72 5.63 -20.32 3.63
C TRP A 72 4.95 -21.64 4.00
N ARG A 73 3.81 -21.96 3.36
CA ARG A 73 3.08 -23.20 3.58
C ARG A 73 3.88 -24.42 3.14
N SER A 74 4.62 -24.34 2.04
CA SER A 74 5.44 -25.46 1.57
C SER A 74 6.74 -25.66 2.38
N ALA A 75 7.24 -24.61 3.03
CA ALA A 75 8.46 -24.68 3.85
C ALA A 75 8.21 -24.95 5.34
N THR A 76 6.96 -24.92 5.81
CA THR A 76 6.63 -25.10 7.23
C THR A 76 6.23 -26.56 7.50
N PRO A 77 6.92 -27.28 8.41
CA PRO A 77 6.54 -28.63 8.82
C PRO A 77 5.11 -28.68 9.37
N ALA A 78 4.42 -29.81 9.18
CA ALA A 78 3.02 -29.96 9.55
C ALA A 78 2.80 -29.80 11.07
N GLU A 79 3.75 -30.27 11.89
CA GLU A 79 3.71 -30.11 13.35
C GLU A 79 3.80 -28.64 13.81
N GLU A 80 4.44 -27.76 13.04
CA GLU A 80 4.65 -26.35 13.41
C GLU A 80 3.51 -25.42 12.96
N LEU A 81 2.68 -25.87 12.01
CA LEU A 81 1.59 -25.07 11.45
C LEU A 81 0.59 -24.56 12.51
N PRO A 82 0.13 -25.37 13.48
CA PRO A 82 -0.84 -24.90 14.49
C PRO A 82 -0.28 -23.78 15.36
N ALA A 83 1.02 -23.83 15.68
CA ALA A 83 1.68 -22.82 16.50
C ALA A 83 1.94 -21.51 15.73
N LYS A 84 2.29 -21.60 14.44
CA LYS A 84 2.65 -20.43 13.62
C LYS A 84 1.45 -19.74 12.95
N ARG A 85 0.33 -20.45 12.76
CA ARG A 85 -0.86 -19.94 12.06
C ARG A 85 -1.50 -18.70 12.73
N PRO A 86 -1.66 -18.62 14.07
CA PRO A 86 -2.23 -17.43 14.71
C PRO A 86 -1.39 -16.17 14.47
N ALA A 87 -0.06 -16.29 14.59
CA ALA A 87 0.86 -15.18 14.30
C ALA A 87 0.77 -14.73 12.83
N LEU A 88 0.65 -15.70 11.90
CA LEU A 88 0.47 -15.42 10.49
C LEU A 88 -0.86 -14.70 10.22
N ILE A 89 -1.95 -15.10 10.87
CA ILE A 89 -3.25 -14.43 10.73
C ILE A 89 -3.19 -13.02 11.31
N GLY A 90 -2.63 -12.88 12.52
CA GLY A 90 -2.49 -11.60 13.21
C GLY A 90 -1.76 -10.56 12.37
N LYS A 91 -0.62 -10.92 11.74
CA LYS A 91 0.09 -9.98 10.86
C LYS A 91 -0.73 -9.57 9.64
N HIS A 92 -1.54 -10.46 9.04
CA HIS A 92 -2.35 -10.09 7.87
C HIS A 92 -3.51 -9.20 8.26
N ILE A 93 -4.12 -9.42 9.43
CA ILE A 93 -5.15 -8.52 9.96
C ILE A 93 -4.54 -7.13 10.20
N ALA A 94 -3.37 -7.06 10.82
CA ALA A 94 -2.67 -5.80 11.03
C ALA A 94 -2.35 -5.08 9.70
N PHE A 95 -1.83 -5.81 8.71
CA PHE A 95 -1.53 -5.25 7.39
C PHE A 95 -2.80 -4.83 6.63
N LEU A 96 -3.88 -5.61 6.68
CA LEU A 96 -5.17 -5.20 6.11
C LEU A 96 -5.69 -3.93 6.78
N GLY A 97 -5.53 -3.80 8.10
CA GLY A 97 -5.85 -2.58 8.82
C GLY A 97 -5.02 -1.39 8.34
N ILE A 98 -3.69 -1.52 8.31
CA ILE A 98 -2.78 -0.44 7.90
C ILE A 98 -3.02 -0.04 6.44
N TYR A 99 -2.98 -0.99 5.51
CA TYR A 99 -3.15 -0.70 4.10
C TYR A 99 -4.57 -0.28 3.77
N GLY A 100 -5.58 -0.90 4.39
CA GLY A 100 -6.99 -0.55 4.18
C GLY A 100 -7.30 0.85 4.70
N LEU A 101 -6.99 1.15 5.96
CA LEU A 101 -7.23 2.47 6.56
C LEU A 101 -6.37 3.55 5.90
N GLY A 102 -5.11 3.25 5.57
CA GLY A 102 -4.24 4.20 4.88
C GLY A 102 -4.73 4.51 3.46
N THR A 103 -5.24 3.51 2.73
CA THR A 103 -5.80 3.71 1.38
C THR A 103 -7.14 4.46 1.46
N TRP A 104 -7.98 4.14 2.44
CA TRP A 104 -9.20 4.88 2.72
C TRP A 104 -8.90 6.34 3.06
N TRP A 105 -7.91 6.59 3.91
CA TRP A 105 -7.50 7.94 4.25
C TRP A 105 -6.93 8.68 3.04
N ALA A 106 -6.11 8.03 2.23
CA ALA A 106 -5.62 8.60 0.97
C ALA A 106 -6.76 8.99 0.01
N TRP A 107 -7.84 8.23 -0.03
CA TRP A 107 -9.03 8.58 -0.81
C TRP A 107 -9.72 9.85 -0.30
N THR A 108 -9.70 10.09 1.02
CA THR A 108 -10.26 11.33 1.60
C THR A 108 -9.40 12.58 1.38
N LEU A 109 -8.21 12.44 0.78
CA LEU A 109 -7.28 13.51 0.46
C LEU A 109 -7.29 13.88 -1.04
N LEU A 110 -8.22 13.32 -1.80
CA LEU A 110 -8.50 13.64 -3.21
C LEU A 110 -9.66 14.63 -3.28
#